data_AF-A0A4S4FWA0-F1
#
_entry.id   AF-A0A4S4FWA0-F1
#
_cell.length_a   1.000
_cell.length_b   1.000
_cell.length_c   1.000
_cell.angle_alpha   90.00
_cell.angle_beta   90.00
_cell.angle_gamma   90.00
#
_symmetry.space_group_name_H-M   'P 1'
#
loop_
_entity.id
_entity.type
_entity.pdbx_description
1 polymer ?
#
loop_
_entity_poly.entity_id
_entity_poly.type
_entity_poly.pdbx_seq_one_letter_code
_entity_poly.pdbx_strand_id
1 'polypeptide(L)'
;SSGRVRRVMTDEVRRRIDGFIARNRENVAAGLHKQQMRKLDMWRRLQDEGARIAYSTVCQYVRALEAAPKPQEKPAKAYIRQDYEHGFRCEFDWGVLTLWIGGVRRRL
;
A
#
# COMPACT_ATOMS: atom_id res chain seq x y z
N SER A 1 -33.36 8.64 7.34
CA SER A 1 -32.03 8.19 6.90
C SER A 1 -31.41 7.36 8.02
N SER A 2 -30.95 6.13 7.73
CA SER A 2 -30.65 5.09 8.71
C SER A 2 -29.44 5.43 9.60
N GLY A 3 -29.64 5.49 10.92
CA GLY A 3 -28.60 5.68 11.95
C GLY A 3 -27.72 4.45 12.14
N ARG A 4 -27.08 3.97 11.07
CA ARG A 4 -26.24 2.76 11.10
C ARG A 4 -24.86 3.12 11.67
N VAL A 5 -24.67 2.88 12.97
CA VAL A 5 -23.37 3.01 13.63
C VAL A 5 -22.38 2.02 13.01
N ARG A 6 -21.25 2.50 12.48
CA ARG A 6 -20.17 1.66 11.94
C ARG A 6 -19.47 0.90 13.08
N ARG A 7 -20.07 -0.19 13.56
CA ARG A 7 -19.55 -1.03 14.67
C ARG A 7 -18.14 -1.58 14.45
N VAL A 8 -17.76 -1.79 13.20
CA VAL A 8 -16.49 -2.46 12.83
C VAL A 8 -15.32 -1.48 12.64
N MET A 9 -15.63 -0.21 12.35
CA MET A 9 -14.63 0.83 12.16
C MET A 9 -14.40 1.61 13.46
N THR A 10 -13.84 0.92 14.45
CA THR A 10 -13.47 1.53 15.73
C THR A 10 -12.38 2.59 15.52
N ASP A 11 -12.23 3.50 16.48
CA ASP A 11 -11.17 4.51 16.43
C ASP A 11 -9.77 3.88 16.45
N GLU A 12 -9.64 2.71 17.07
CA GLU A 12 -8.40 1.92 17.05
C GLU A 12 -8.05 1.41 15.64
N VAL A 13 -9.00 0.81 14.94
CA VAL A 13 -8.78 0.33 13.56
C VAL A 13 -8.44 1.49 12.63
N ARG A 14 -9.10 2.64 12.78
CA ARG A 14 -8.77 3.86 12.02
C ARG A 14 -7.34 4.32 12.27
N ARG A 15 -6.96 4.50 13.54
CA ARG A 15 -5.60 4.88 13.93
C ARG A 15 -4.55 3.91 13.37
N ARG A 16 -4.88 2.61 13.34
CA ARG A 16 -3.97 1.60 12.82
C ARG A 16 -3.77 1.73 11.31
N ILE A 17 -4.86 1.92 10.55
CA ILE A 17 -4.78 2.17 9.10
C ILE A 17 -4.04 3.47 8.82
N ASP A 18 -4.30 4.54 9.57
CA ASP A 18 -3.60 5.82 9.43
C ASP A 18 -2.10 5.64 9.65
N GLY A 19 -1.70 4.85 10.65
CA GLY A 19 -0.29 4.50 10.90
C GLY A 19 0.36 3.75 9.74
N PHE A 20 -0.35 2.81 9.10
CA PHE A 20 0.16 2.12 7.90
C PHE A 20 0.35 3.10 6.74
N ILE A 21 -0.58 4.04 6.55
CA ILE A 21 -0.50 5.05 5.49
C ILE A 21 0.63 6.04 5.76
N ALA A 22 0.82 6.48 7.00
CA ALA A 22 1.94 7.33 7.40
C ALA A 22 3.28 6.66 7.11
N ARG A 23 3.45 5.40 7.52
CA ARG A 23 4.67 4.62 7.23
C ARG A 23 4.90 4.42 5.74
N ASN A 24 3.83 4.22 4.95
CA ASN A 24 3.95 4.17 3.50
C ASN A 24 4.47 5.50 2.92
N ARG A 25 4.00 6.65 3.44
CA ARG A 25 4.49 7.98 3.02
C ARG A 25 5.97 8.16 3.36
N GLU A 26 6.40 7.76 4.56
CA GLU A 26 7.82 7.74 4.96
C GLU A 26 8.65 6.85 4.04
N ASN A 27 8.17 5.65 3.74
CA ASN A 27 8.83 4.73 2.82
C ASN A 27 8.96 5.33 1.42
N VAL A 28 7.93 6.01 0.91
CA VAL A 28 8.00 6.74 -0.37
C VAL A 28 9.06 7.83 -0.33
N ALA A 29 9.07 8.66 0.71
CA ALA A 29 10.06 9.72 0.89
C ALA A 29 11.50 9.16 0.99
N ALA A 30 11.66 7.96 1.56
CA ALA A 30 12.94 7.26 1.67
C ALA A 30 13.33 6.43 0.43
N GLY A 31 12.51 6.40 -0.62
CA GLY A 31 12.73 5.59 -1.84
C GLY A 31 12.46 4.09 -1.68
N LEU A 32 11.84 3.67 -0.58
CA LEU A 32 11.53 2.29 -0.21
C LEU A 32 10.19 1.82 -0.80
N HIS A 33 10.00 2.00 -2.11
CA HIS A 33 8.70 1.75 -2.75
C HIS A 33 8.19 0.32 -2.57
N LYS A 34 9.09 -0.68 -2.54
CA LYS A 34 8.76 -2.10 -2.36
C LYS A 34 8.34 -2.47 -0.93
N GLN A 35 8.63 -1.61 0.06
CA GLN A 35 8.25 -1.81 1.46
C GLN A 35 6.91 -1.15 1.83
N GLN A 36 6.20 -0.58 0.86
CA GLN A 36 4.87 -0.05 1.11
C GLN A 36 3.86 -1.20 1.31
N MET A 37 3.04 -1.12 2.35
CA MET A 37 1.95 -2.07 2.57
C MET A 37 0.84 -1.85 1.54
N ARG A 38 0.40 -2.93 0.90
CA ARG A 38 -0.80 -2.91 0.05
C ARG A 38 -2.05 -2.94 0.93
N LYS A 39 -3.20 -2.57 0.37
CA LYS A 39 -4.51 -2.64 1.07
C LYS A 39 -4.80 -4.04 1.61
N LEU A 40 -4.40 -5.07 0.86
CA LEU A 40 -4.52 -6.47 1.28
C LEU A 40 -3.65 -6.77 2.51
N ASP A 41 -2.42 -6.27 2.54
CA ASP A 41 -1.49 -6.48 3.66
C ASP A 41 -1.98 -5.76 4.91
N MET A 42 -2.50 -4.53 4.77
CA MET A 42 -3.12 -3.79 5.87
C MET A 42 -4.30 -4.57 6.46
N TRP A 43 -5.17 -5.12 5.60
CA TRP A 43 -6.31 -5.94 6.06
C TRP A 43 -5.86 -7.22 6.76
N ARG A 44 -4.90 -7.96 6.20
CA ARG A 44 -4.33 -9.16 6.84
C ARG A 44 -3.76 -8.82 8.21
N ARG A 45 -2.99 -7.72 8.30
CA ARG A 45 -2.40 -7.29 9.57
C ARG A 45 -3.46 -6.94 10.62
N LEU A 46 -4.56 -6.31 10.22
CA LEU A 46 -5.68 -6.03 11.13
C LEU A 46 -6.37 -7.32 11.59
N GLN A 47 -6.50 -8.32 10.72
CA GLN A 47 -7.04 -9.63 11.09
C GLN A 47 -6.12 -10.37 12.08
N ASP A 48 -4.80 -10.33 11.85
CA ASP A 48 -3.81 -10.90 12.77
C ASP A 48 -3.84 -10.23 14.15
N GLU A 49 -4.16 -8.92 14.19
CA GLU A 49 -4.36 -8.14 15.40
C GLU A 49 -5.76 -8.36 16.05
N GLY A 50 -6.57 -9.26 15.50
CA GLY A 50 -7.88 -9.66 16.05
C GLY A 50 -9.08 -8.82 15.60
N ALA A 51 -8.88 -7.86 14.69
CA ALA A 51 -9.96 -7.02 14.20
C ALA A 51 -10.82 -7.76 13.16
N ARG A 52 -12.10 -7.98 13.48
CA ARG A 52 -13.08 -8.58 12.57
C ARG A 52 -13.61 -7.56 11.55
N ILE A 53 -12.74 -7.12 10.62
CA ILE A 53 -13.06 -6.14 9.59
C ILE A 53 -13.09 -6.73 8.18
N ALA A 54 -14.12 -6.36 7.40
CA ALA A 54 -14.20 -6.73 6.00
C ALA A 54 -13.15 -5.99 5.16
N TYR A 55 -12.56 -6.68 4.19
CA TYR A 55 -11.57 -6.10 3.27
C TYR A 55 -12.09 -4.86 2.52
N SER A 56 -13.35 -4.89 2.10
CA SER A 56 -14.00 -3.77 1.41
C SER A 56 -14.02 -2.49 2.26
N THR A 57 -14.21 -2.62 3.57
CA THR A 57 -14.19 -1.49 4.52
C THR A 57 -12.82 -0.86 4.61
N VAL A 58 -11.76 -1.68 4.69
CA VAL A 58 -10.36 -1.18 4.66
C VAL A 58 -10.10 -0.46 3.33
N CYS A 59 -10.49 -1.08 2.21
CA CYS A 59 -10.32 -0.48 0.88
C CYS A 59 -11.00 0.89 0.75
N GLN A 60 -12.25 1.00 1.21
CA GLN A 60 -13.01 2.25 1.16
C GLN A 60 -12.33 3.34 2.00
N TYR A 61 -11.88 3.00 3.20
CA TYR A 61 -11.23 3.96 4.09
C TYR A 61 -9.88 4.42 3.53
N VAL A 62 -9.04 3.49 3.06
CA VAL A 62 -7.77 3.85 2.44
C VAL A 62 -7.98 4.70 1.18
N ARG A 63 -8.98 4.38 0.35
CA ARG A 63 -9.33 5.23 -0.81
C ARG A 63 -9.70 6.65 -0.39
N ALA A 64 -10.48 6.81 0.67
CA ALA A 64 -10.83 8.13 1.18
C ALA A 64 -9.59 8.92 1.65
N LEU A 65 -8.65 8.25 2.32
CA LEU A 65 -7.36 8.86 2.73
C LEU A 65 -6.46 9.20 1.52
N GLU A 66 -6.51 8.41 0.46
CA GLU A 66 -5.75 8.62 -0.77
C GLU A 66 -6.34 9.70 -1.67
N ALA A 67 -7.67 9.91 -1.63
CA ALA A 67 -8.39 10.90 -2.41
C ALA A 67 -8.26 12.33 -1.86
N ALA A 68 -7.76 12.49 -0.62
CA ALA A 68 -7.35 13.78 -0.12
C ALA A 68 -6.32 14.40 -1.08
N PRO A 69 -6.46 15.69 -1.45
CA PRO A 69 -5.63 16.30 -2.49
C PRO A 69 -4.14 16.11 -2.17
N LYS A 70 -3.45 15.41 -3.06
CA LYS A 70 -2.01 15.20 -2.97
C LYS A 70 -1.32 16.40 -3.64
N PRO A 71 -0.26 16.97 -3.06
CA PRO A 71 0.49 18.08 -3.67
C PRO A 71 1.12 17.75 -5.03
N GLN A 72 1.15 16.47 -5.43
CA GLN A 72 1.88 15.97 -6.59
C GLN A 72 1.02 14.91 -7.29
N GLU A 73 0.12 15.35 -8.17
CA GLU A 73 -0.43 14.45 -9.18
C GLU A 73 0.72 14.05 -10.11
N LYS A 74 0.95 12.73 -10.25
CA LYS A 74 1.93 12.24 -11.21
C LYS A 74 1.43 12.57 -12.62
N PRO A 75 2.28 13.10 -13.50
CA PRO A 75 1.88 13.33 -14.89
C PRO A 75 1.41 12.03 -15.53
N ALA A 76 0.39 12.12 -16.38
CA ALA A 76 -0.12 10.99 -17.14
C ALA A 76 1.04 10.36 -17.93
N LYS A 77 1.31 9.07 -17.69
CA LYS A 77 2.32 8.33 -18.44
C LYS A 77 1.71 7.86 -19.76
N ALA A 78 2.35 8.18 -20.88
CA ALA A 78 2.07 7.53 -22.15
C ALA A 78 2.72 6.13 -22.14
N TYR A 79 1.97 5.10 -22.53
CA TYR A 79 2.47 3.73 -22.66
C TYR A 79 2.49 3.35 -24.14
N ILE A 80 3.60 2.76 -24.61
CA ILE A 80 3.71 2.17 -25.94
C ILE A 80 3.40 0.67 -25.79
N ARG A 81 2.39 0.18 -26.52
CA ARG A 81 2.10 -1.27 -26.56
C ARG A 81 2.99 -1.90 -27.63
N GLN A 82 3.74 -2.93 -27.23
CA GLN A 82 4.52 -3.78 -28.13
C GLN A 82 3.99 -5.20 -27.99
N ASP A 83 3.64 -5.83 -29.10
CA ASP A 83 3.26 -7.24 -29.15
C ASP A 83 4.47 -8.08 -29.56
N TYR A 84 4.76 -9.13 -28.80
CA TYR A 84 5.83 -10.08 -29.04
C TYR A 84 5.26 -11.50 -29.05
N GLU A 85 5.74 -12.35 -29.96
CA GLU A 85 5.39 -13.77 -29.97
C GLU A 85 5.93 -14.49 -28.71
N HIS A 86 5.26 -15.54 -28.28
CA HIS A 86 5.69 -16.33 -27.12
C HIS A 86 7.10 -16.91 -27.35
N GLY A 87 8.01 -16.69 -26.40
CA GLY A 87 9.40 -17.18 -26.51
C GLY A 87 10.30 -16.30 -27.38
N PHE A 88 9.80 -15.24 -28.02
CA PHE A 88 10.61 -14.30 -28.80
C PHE A 88 11.70 -13.63 -27.96
N ARG A 89 11.45 -13.44 -26.67
CA ARG A 89 12.41 -12.85 -25.75
C ARG A 89 12.31 -13.49 -24.36
N CYS A 90 13.45 -13.74 -23.75
CA CYS A 90 13.57 -14.08 -22.33
C CYS A 90 14.17 -12.87 -21.60
N GLU A 91 13.40 -12.26 -20.71
CA GLU A 91 13.84 -11.13 -19.89
C GLU A 91 14.04 -11.61 -18.45
N PHE A 92 15.17 -11.21 -17.85
CA PHE A 92 15.49 -11.51 -16.46
C PHE A 92 15.51 -10.22 -15.67
N ASP A 93 14.62 -10.09 -14.70
CA ASP A 93 14.58 -8.96 -13.78
C ASP A 93 15.38 -9.27 -12.50
N TRP A 94 16.42 -8.48 -12.24
CA TRP A 94 17.15 -8.51 -10.98
C TRP A 94 16.50 -7.54 -10.00
N GLY A 95 15.90 -8.07 -8.94
CA GLY A 95 15.17 -7.29 -7.95
C GLY A 95 16.05 -6.87 -6.77
N VAL A 96 16.33 -5.57 -6.64
CA VAL A 96 17.04 -5.03 -5.47
C VAL A 96 16.07 -4.57 -4.38
N LEU A 97 16.34 -4.90 -3.11
CA LEU A 97 15.58 -4.52 -1.93
C LEU A 97 16.48 -3.89 -0.87
N THR A 98 16.10 -2.70 -0.39
CA THR A 98 16.77 -2.07 0.74
C THR A 98 16.18 -2.61 2.05
N LEU A 99 17.00 -3.04 3.01
CA LEU A 99 16.60 -3.56 4.32
C LEU A 99 17.39 -2.89 5.45
N TRP A 100 16.87 -2.94 6.67
CA TRP A 100 17.61 -2.62 7.89
C TRP A 100 18.08 -3.91 8.55
N ILE A 101 19.40 -4.09 8.67
CA ILE A 101 20.02 -5.28 9.26
C ILE A 101 21.01 -4.80 10.32
N GLY A 102 20.78 -5.15 11.59
CA GLY A 102 21.61 -4.71 12.70
C GLY A 102 21.70 -3.18 12.84
N GLY A 103 20.61 -2.47 12.55
CA GLY A 103 20.58 -1.00 12.58
C GLY A 103 21.27 -0.32 11.38
N VAL A 104 21.83 -1.09 10.43
CA VAL A 104 22.46 -0.56 9.21
C VAL A 104 21.54 -0.77 8.02
N ARG A 105 21.37 0.27 7.20
CA ARG A 105 20.60 0.19 5.95
C ARG A 105 21.45 -0.46 4.86
N ARG A 106 21.05 -1.63 4.39
CA ARG A 106 21.73 -2.42 3.34
C ARG A 106 20.85 -2.54 2.10
N ARG A 107 21.48 -2.61 0.93
CA ARG A 107 20.84 -2.84 -0.37
C ARG A 107 21.22 -4.25 -0.82
N LEU A 108 20.24 -5.15 -0.91
CA LEU A 108 20.40 -6.56 -1.26
C LEU A 108 19.72 -6.88 -2.58
#